data_AF-H9G923-F1
#
_entry.id   AF-H9G923-F1
#
_cell.length_a   1.000
_cell.length_b   1.000
_cell.length_c   1.000
_cell.angle_alpha   90.00
_cell.angle_beta   90.00
_cell.angle_gamma   90.00
#
_symmetry.space_group_name_H-M   'P 1'
#
loop_
_entity.id
_entity.type
_entity.pdbx_description
1 polymer ?
#
loop_
_entity_poly.entity_id
_entity_poly.type
_entity_poly.pdbx_seq_one_letter_code
_entity_poly.pdbx_strand_id
1 'polypeptide(L)'
;MLAYTPLDKKSLALLLNDLHDFLRALRGMQEPNARDAATTSEERVREAIQKDLLASDLKFSFFASALQSYKRDSVLRPFPGFYVIEETKDFEALLADTNALGSLKDMCESTHDIDRRIWELLGWVLSSKALRIHSTSKTEYKKIQELAGAPSVPVAEPDFLFEITYSSQMNAKFEETKAGRDLLYAFHGSRLENFHSIVHNGLQCHLNRTSLFGEGTYLTSDLSLALLYSPHGLGWQRSLMGPVLSCVAVCEIIDHPDVKCQVQKKGEPFGEIKRGILVIREIEHIMNIKIRRNPVEILLLIKKEDEKDKRQFFLIDMLLTAARLLIAKYWKGEMKMQINEWYKEVWRMALNDKLTSNLKVKKGL
;
A
#
# COMPACT_ATOMS: atom_id res chain seq x y z
N MET A 1 22.38 -15.46 -67.95
CA MET A 1 23.72 -14.86 -67.81
C MET A 1 23.56 -13.44 -67.33
N LEU A 2 23.71 -13.19 -66.03
CA LEU A 2 23.82 -11.83 -65.49
C LEU A 2 25.32 -11.50 -65.42
N ALA A 3 25.73 -10.44 -66.12
CA ALA A 3 27.11 -10.00 -66.18
C ALA A 3 27.53 -9.40 -64.83
N TYR A 4 28.55 -9.97 -64.20
CA TYR A 4 29.16 -9.44 -62.99
C TYR A 4 30.12 -8.32 -63.39
N THR A 5 29.79 -7.08 -63.04
CA THR A 5 30.73 -5.96 -63.14
C THR A 5 31.66 -5.98 -61.93
N PRO A 6 32.99 -5.87 -62.10
CA PRO A 6 33.92 -5.80 -60.97
C PRO A 6 33.70 -4.49 -60.23
N LEU A 7 33.52 -4.55 -58.91
CA LEU A 7 33.51 -3.34 -58.06
C LEU A 7 34.85 -2.62 -58.20
N ASP A 8 34.80 -1.29 -58.40
CA ASP A 8 36.01 -0.49 -58.46
C ASP A 8 36.71 -0.46 -57.09
N LYS A 9 38.04 -0.24 -57.10
CA LYS A 9 38.87 -0.26 -55.88
C LYS A 9 38.42 0.74 -54.81
N LYS A 10 37.79 1.85 -55.20
CA LYS A 10 37.28 2.90 -54.33
C LYS A 10 35.98 2.46 -53.65
N SER A 11 35.08 1.79 -54.37
CA SER A 11 33.89 1.17 -53.80
C SER A 11 34.23 0.03 -52.85
N LEU A 12 35.25 -0.78 -53.18
CA LEU A 12 35.72 -1.86 -52.32
C LEU A 12 36.36 -1.32 -51.03
N ALA A 13 37.12 -0.22 -51.13
CA ALA A 13 37.70 0.46 -49.97
C ALA A 13 36.64 1.10 -49.06
N LEU A 14 35.56 1.66 -49.63
CA LEU A 14 34.44 2.19 -48.86
C LEU A 14 33.74 1.07 -48.06
N LEU A 15 33.45 -0.05 -48.71
CA LEU A 15 32.82 -1.21 -48.08
C LEU A 15 33.69 -1.83 -46.97
N LEU A 16 35.01 -1.84 -47.16
CA LEU A 16 35.96 -2.29 -46.14
C LEU A 16 36.01 -1.33 -44.94
N ASN A 17 35.93 -0.02 -45.18
CA ASN A 17 35.86 0.98 -44.10
C ASN A 17 34.54 0.89 -43.34
N ASP A 18 33.41 0.76 -44.05
CA ASP A 18 32.08 0.60 -43.43
C ASP A 18 32.01 -0.70 -42.60
N LEU A 19 32.59 -1.79 -43.10
CA LEU A 19 32.69 -3.05 -42.35
C LEU A 19 33.61 -2.90 -41.13
N HIS A 20 34.70 -2.16 -41.27
CA HIS A 20 35.64 -1.93 -40.18
C HIS A 20 35.03 -1.02 -39.09
N ASP A 21 34.25 -0.01 -39.47
CA ASP A 21 33.52 0.86 -38.56
C ASP A 21 32.35 0.13 -37.90
N PHE A 22 31.66 -0.76 -38.63
CA PHE A 22 30.65 -1.67 -38.07
C PHE A 22 31.25 -2.65 -37.05
N LEU A 23 32.41 -3.25 -37.35
CA LEU A 23 33.14 -4.12 -36.43
C LEU A 23 33.71 -3.36 -35.23
N ARG A 24 34.07 -2.07 -35.40
CA ARG A 24 34.50 -1.18 -34.32
C ARG A 24 33.33 -0.77 -33.43
N ALA A 25 32.13 -0.56 -34.00
CA ALA A 25 30.89 -0.35 -33.25
C ALA A 25 30.47 -1.61 -32.46
N LEU A 26 30.60 -2.81 -33.04
CA LEU A 26 30.39 -4.09 -32.35
C LEU A 26 31.39 -4.34 -31.21
N ARG A 27 32.66 -3.93 -31.35
CA ARG A 27 33.66 -3.98 -30.27
C ARG A 27 33.49 -2.89 -29.21
N GLY A 28 32.90 -1.74 -29.58
CA GLY A 28 32.57 -0.63 -28.68
C GLY A 28 31.30 -0.87 -27.86
N MET A 29 30.45 -1.81 -28.27
CA MET A 29 29.42 -2.41 -27.43
C MET A 29 30.04 -3.45 -26.50
N GLN A 30 30.89 -3.01 -25.57
CA GLN A 30 31.16 -3.82 -24.38
C GLN A 30 29.83 -3.97 -23.64
N GLU A 31 29.39 -5.22 -23.40
CA GLU A 31 28.37 -5.44 -22.38
C GLU A 31 28.85 -4.79 -21.08
N PRO A 32 27.99 -4.04 -20.38
CA PRO A 32 28.37 -3.42 -19.13
C PRO A 32 28.96 -4.49 -18.22
N ASN A 33 30.14 -4.23 -17.68
CA ASN A 33 30.83 -5.17 -16.81
C ASN A 33 29.87 -5.55 -15.66
N ALA A 34 29.84 -6.82 -15.25
CA ALA A 34 28.85 -7.29 -14.27
C ALA A 34 28.88 -6.51 -12.93
N ARG A 35 30.02 -5.86 -12.63
CA ARG A 35 30.17 -4.93 -11.50
C ARG A 35 29.49 -3.59 -11.75
N ASP A 36 29.67 -2.98 -12.91
CA ASP A 36 29.05 -1.70 -13.27
C ASP A 36 27.52 -1.83 -13.40
N ALA A 37 27.04 -2.97 -13.91
CA ALA A 37 25.61 -3.28 -13.96
C ALA A 37 24.99 -3.51 -12.55
N ALA A 38 25.77 -4.06 -11.61
CA ALA A 38 25.33 -4.26 -10.23
C ALA A 38 25.27 -2.92 -9.48
N THR A 39 26.32 -2.11 -9.56
CA THR A 39 26.37 -0.78 -8.93
C THR A 39 25.22 0.12 -9.42
N THR A 40 24.94 0.11 -10.73
CA THR A 40 23.78 0.85 -11.27
C THR A 40 22.41 0.26 -10.87
N SER A 41 22.34 -1.01 -10.48
CA SER A 41 21.10 -1.59 -9.94
C SER A 41 20.86 -1.15 -8.50
N GLU A 42 21.89 -1.13 -7.66
CA GLU A 42 21.82 -0.68 -6.26
C GLU A 42 21.48 0.80 -6.16
N GLU A 43 22.15 1.64 -6.95
CA GLU A 43 21.88 3.08 -7.03
C GLU A 43 20.40 3.36 -7.36
N ARG A 44 19.84 2.66 -8.36
CA ARG A 44 18.42 2.80 -8.72
C ARG A 44 17.48 2.39 -7.59
N VAL A 45 17.83 1.35 -6.83
CA VAL A 45 17.03 0.94 -5.67
C VAL A 45 17.09 2.01 -4.58
N ARG A 46 18.28 2.54 -4.28
CA ARG A 46 18.47 3.61 -3.30
C ARG A 46 17.70 4.88 -3.70
N GLU A 47 17.78 5.29 -4.96
CA GLU A 47 17.01 6.41 -5.50
C GLU A 47 15.50 6.19 -5.35
N ALA A 48 15.01 4.99 -5.65
CA ALA A 48 13.59 4.67 -5.51
C ALA A 48 13.13 4.76 -4.04
N ILE A 49 13.93 4.25 -3.11
CA ILE A 49 13.66 4.33 -1.67
C ILE A 49 13.71 5.79 -1.19
N GLN A 50 14.72 6.57 -1.60
CA GLN A 50 14.86 7.97 -1.21
C GLN A 50 13.73 8.84 -1.76
N LYS A 51 13.25 8.54 -2.96
CA LYS A 51 12.15 9.28 -3.59
C LYS A 51 10.85 9.14 -2.80
N ASP A 52 10.54 7.95 -2.31
CA ASP A 52 9.37 7.71 -1.46
C ASP A 52 9.60 6.50 -0.55
N LEU A 53 10.12 6.79 0.64
CA LEU A 53 10.51 5.78 1.61
C LEU A 53 9.30 5.00 2.13
N LEU A 54 8.19 5.69 2.41
CA LEU A 54 6.97 5.06 2.92
C LEU A 54 6.31 4.18 1.86
N ALA A 55 6.25 4.62 0.60
CA ALA A 55 5.68 3.80 -0.46
C ALA A 55 6.55 2.57 -0.76
N SER A 56 7.87 2.71 -0.64
CA SER A 56 8.81 1.59 -0.78
C SER A 56 8.65 0.58 0.37
N ASP A 57 8.53 1.08 1.60
CA ASP A 57 8.26 0.29 2.79
C ASP A 57 6.92 -0.46 2.69
N LEU A 58 5.89 0.18 2.13
CA LEU A 58 4.60 -0.43 1.88
C LEU A 58 4.67 -1.59 0.90
N LYS A 59 5.31 -1.39 -0.26
CA LYS A 59 5.46 -2.45 -1.26
C LYS A 59 6.16 -3.66 -0.64
N PHE A 60 7.22 -3.43 0.12
CA PHE A 60 7.95 -4.50 0.79
C PHE A 60 7.11 -5.15 1.90
N SER A 61 6.31 -4.39 2.63
CA SER A 61 5.39 -4.89 3.66
C SER A 61 4.31 -5.80 3.07
N PHE A 62 3.73 -5.43 1.92
CA PHE A 62 2.77 -6.30 1.21
C PHE A 62 3.43 -7.57 0.69
N PHE A 63 4.61 -7.44 0.07
CA PHE A 63 5.40 -8.58 -0.40
C PHE A 63 5.71 -9.56 0.74
N ALA A 64 6.24 -9.05 1.86
CA ALA A 64 6.56 -9.84 3.03
C ALA A 64 5.31 -10.50 3.64
N SER A 65 4.19 -9.79 3.69
CA SER A 65 2.92 -10.35 4.18
C SER A 65 2.44 -11.53 3.31
N ALA A 66 2.52 -11.38 1.98
CA ALA A 66 2.17 -12.44 1.04
C ALA A 66 3.11 -13.66 1.15
N LEU A 67 4.42 -13.42 1.28
CA LEU A 67 5.44 -14.47 1.41
C LEU A 67 5.32 -15.29 2.70
N GLN A 68 5.05 -14.62 3.82
CA GLN A 68 4.92 -15.28 5.13
C GLN A 68 3.60 -16.02 5.31
N SER A 69 2.63 -15.81 4.41
CA SER A 69 1.31 -16.44 4.49
C SER A 69 1.39 -17.94 4.21
N TYR A 70 0.59 -18.75 4.92
CA TYR A 70 0.36 -20.15 4.53
C TYR A 70 -0.27 -20.27 3.13
N LYS A 71 -0.87 -19.19 2.61
CA LYS A 71 -1.43 -19.11 1.25
C LYS A 71 -0.42 -18.62 0.20
N ARG A 72 0.87 -18.51 0.55
CA ARG A 72 1.94 -17.88 -0.27
C ARG A 72 1.95 -18.30 -1.74
N ASP A 73 1.62 -19.55 -2.05
CA ASP A 73 1.57 -20.01 -3.45
C ASP A 73 0.50 -19.30 -4.31
N SER A 74 -0.62 -18.94 -3.70
CA SER A 74 -1.74 -18.25 -4.35
C SER A 74 -1.63 -16.73 -4.26
N VAL A 75 -1.13 -16.17 -3.15
CA VAL A 75 -1.18 -14.72 -2.89
C VAL A 75 0.11 -13.98 -3.23
N LEU A 76 1.27 -14.67 -3.28
CA LEU A 76 2.54 -14.06 -3.71
C LEU A 76 2.63 -14.08 -5.25
N ARG A 77 1.75 -13.30 -5.88
CA ARG A 77 1.68 -13.11 -7.33
C ARG A 77 1.73 -11.62 -7.63
N PRO A 78 2.67 -11.11 -8.44
CA PRO A 78 3.74 -11.83 -9.12
C PRO A 78 4.76 -12.45 -8.14
N PHE A 79 5.54 -13.41 -8.62
CA PHE A 79 6.61 -14.09 -7.88
C PHE A 79 7.97 -13.78 -8.54
N PRO A 80 9.06 -13.55 -7.78
CA PRO A 80 10.36 -13.24 -8.36
C PRO A 80 10.94 -14.46 -9.09
N GLY A 81 11.05 -14.36 -10.42
CA GLY A 81 11.41 -15.50 -11.29
C GLY A 81 12.79 -16.11 -11.02
N PHE A 82 13.71 -15.36 -10.41
CA PHE A 82 15.04 -15.85 -10.02
C PHE A 82 15.04 -16.69 -8.73
N TYR A 83 13.87 -16.90 -8.11
CA TYR A 83 13.63 -17.90 -7.06
C TYR A 83 12.83 -19.11 -7.59
N VAL A 84 12.85 -19.34 -8.91
CA VAL A 84 12.22 -20.51 -9.53
C VAL A 84 13.32 -21.44 -10.04
N ILE A 85 13.36 -22.66 -9.52
CA ILE A 85 14.32 -23.71 -9.87
C ILE A 85 13.52 -24.85 -10.47
N GLU A 86 13.79 -25.21 -11.73
CA GLU A 86 13.10 -26.32 -12.42
C GLU A 86 11.56 -26.27 -12.26
N GLU A 87 10.98 -25.08 -12.51
CA GLU A 87 9.53 -24.80 -12.36
C GLU A 87 8.98 -24.82 -10.93
N THR A 88 9.82 -25.10 -9.93
CA THR A 88 9.47 -25.08 -8.52
C THR A 88 9.86 -23.76 -7.88
N LYS A 89 8.94 -23.12 -7.15
CA LYS A 89 9.20 -21.89 -6.39
C LYS A 89 9.98 -22.22 -5.13
N ASP A 90 11.17 -21.66 -4.98
CA ASP A 90 11.98 -21.76 -3.77
C ASP A 90 11.57 -20.68 -2.76
N PHE A 91 10.51 -20.97 -2.01
CA PHE A 91 10.03 -20.09 -0.95
C PHE A 91 11.00 -19.97 0.22
N GLU A 92 11.82 -21.00 0.48
CA GLU A 92 12.70 -21.03 1.65
C GLU A 92 13.91 -20.12 1.43
N ALA A 93 14.52 -20.16 0.24
CA ALA A 93 15.56 -19.19 -0.14
C ALA A 93 15.01 -17.76 -0.14
N LEU A 94 13.79 -17.55 -0.66
CA LEU A 94 13.15 -16.23 -0.68
C LEU A 94 12.88 -15.69 0.72
N LEU A 95 12.41 -16.55 1.64
CA LEU A 95 12.24 -16.19 3.04
C LEU A 95 13.56 -15.88 3.73
N ALA A 96 14.61 -16.66 3.47
CA ALA A 96 15.93 -16.41 4.04
C ALA A 96 16.48 -15.04 3.63
N ASP A 97 16.42 -14.71 2.34
CA ASP A 97 16.90 -13.41 1.82
C ASP A 97 16.03 -12.24 2.31
N THR A 98 14.71 -12.43 2.40
CA THR A 98 13.78 -11.42 2.97
C THR A 98 14.06 -11.16 4.46
N ASN A 99 14.41 -12.20 5.23
CA ASN A 99 14.71 -12.09 6.66
C ASN A 99 16.11 -11.50 6.94
N ALA A 100 17.06 -11.70 6.04
CA ALA A 100 18.39 -11.09 6.11
C ALA A 100 18.34 -9.55 5.91
N LEU A 101 17.33 -9.07 5.18
CA LEU A 101 17.19 -7.69 4.75
C LEU A 101 17.00 -6.69 5.92
N GLY A 102 17.91 -5.71 6.05
CA GLY A 102 17.88 -4.60 7.02
C GLY A 102 16.67 -3.67 6.89
N SER A 103 16.46 -2.69 7.78
CA SER A 103 15.40 -1.70 7.50
C SER A 103 15.73 -0.92 6.22
N LEU A 104 14.74 -0.38 5.49
CA LEU A 104 15.04 0.35 4.24
C LEU A 104 15.91 1.60 4.48
N LYS A 105 15.86 2.18 5.68
CA LYS A 105 16.78 3.25 6.09
C LYS A 105 18.22 2.73 6.17
N ASP A 106 18.43 1.62 6.87
CA ASP A 106 19.74 0.98 6.97
C ASP A 106 20.27 0.59 5.58
N MET A 107 19.40 0.08 4.71
CA MET A 107 19.77 -0.27 3.33
C MET A 107 20.26 0.95 2.56
N CYS A 108 19.62 2.12 2.72
CA CYS A 108 20.04 3.37 2.07
C CYS A 108 21.33 3.98 2.63
N GLU A 109 21.66 3.70 3.89
CA GLU A 109 22.82 4.27 4.58
C GLU A 109 24.00 3.28 4.66
N SER A 110 23.76 1.99 4.40
CA SER A 110 24.77 0.94 4.51
C SER A 110 25.91 1.16 3.54
N THR A 111 27.13 1.15 4.09
CA THR A 111 28.42 1.10 3.39
C THR A 111 28.96 -0.33 3.30
N HIS A 112 28.27 -1.30 3.90
CA HIS A 112 28.65 -2.71 3.87
C HIS A 112 28.25 -3.39 2.56
N ASP A 113 29.03 -4.39 2.18
CA ASP A 113 28.76 -5.24 1.02
C ASP A 113 27.54 -6.14 1.33
N ILE A 114 26.40 -5.79 0.74
CA ILE A 114 25.16 -6.55 0.85
C ILE A 114 25.09 -7.48 -0.35
N ASP A 115 24.68 -8.74 -0.13
CA ASP A 115 24.54 -9.72 -1.22
C ASP A 115 23.72 -9.13 -2.37
N ARG A 116 24.30 -9.14 -3.58
CA ARG A 116 23.69 -8.64 -4.82
C ARG A 116 22.27 -9.16 -5.01
N ARG A 117 22.01 -10.41 -4.63
CA ARG A 117 20.68 -11.03 -4.73
C ARG A 117 19.61 -10.31 -3.88
N ILE A 118 20.00 -9.74 -2.74
CA ILE A 118 19.11 -8.94 -1.88
C ILE A 118 18.76 -7.61 -2.56
N TRP A 119 19.73 -6.96 -3.21
CA TRP A 119 19.48 -5.76 -4.01
C TRP A 119 18.62 -6.05 -5.23
N GLU A 120 18.84 -7.18 -5.92
CA GLU A 120 17.99 -7.64 -7.00
C GLU A 120 16.55 -7.91 -6.53
N LEU A 121 16.37 -8.52 -5.35
CA LEU A 121 15.07 -8.72 -4.72
C LEU A 121 14.36 -7.39 -4.42
N LEU A 122 15.05 -6.44 -3.79
CA LEU A 122 14.47 -5.11 -3.54
C LEU A 122 14.12 -4.40 -4.84
N GLY A 123 15.03 -4.41 -5.81
CA GLY A 123 14.79 -3.83 -7.12
C GLY A 123 13.58 -4.44 -7.78
N TRP A 124 13.41 -5.75 -7.70
CA TRP A 124 12.24 -6.44 -8.21
C TRP A 124 10.93 -6.04 -7.49
N VAL A 125 10.92 -6.01 -6.15
CA VAL A 125 9.72 -5.63 -5.37
C VAL A 125 9.31 -4.18 -5.61
N LEU A 126 10.28 -3.27 -5.71
CA LEU A 126 10.01 -1.84 -5.84
C LEU A 126 9.67 -1.41 -7.27
N SER A 127 10.13 -2.19 -8.26
CA SER A 127 9.94 -1.88 -9.67
C SER A 127 8.58 -2.33 -10.20
N SER A 128 7.90 -1.43 -10.90
CA SER A 128 6.75 -1.78 -11.72
C SER A 128 6.68 -0.85 -12.91
N LYS A 129 6.45 -1.42 -14.10
CA LYS A 129 6.19 -0.65 -15.33
C LYS A 129 4.71 -0.27 -15.47
N ALA A 130 3.84 -1.01 -14.78
CA ALA A 130 2.39 -0.89 -14.89
C ALA A 130 1.82 0.21 -14.00
N LEU A 131 2.39 0.39 -12.81
CA LEU A 131 1.90 1.30 -11.78
C LEU A 131 3.02 1.85 -10.91
N ARG A 132 2.73 2.94 -10.20
CA ARG A 132 3.54 3.52 -9.15
C ARG A 132 2.64 3.76 -7.93
N ILE A 133 3.14 3.40 -6.76
CA ILE A 133 2.52 3.77 -5.48
C ILE A 133 3.29 4.97 -4.94
N HIS A 134 2.60 5.96 -4.41
CA HIS A 134 3.19 7.10 -3.74
C HIS A 134 2.39 7.49 -2.51
N SER A 135 3.11 7.96 -1.49
CA SER A 135 2.54 8.48 -0.26
C SER A 135 1.74 9.74 -0.55
N THR A 136 0.57 9.88 0.09
CA THR A 136 -0.28 11.06 -0.05
C THR A 136 -0.72 11.60 1.33
N SER A 137 -1.33 12.77 1.32
CA SER A 137 -1.68 13.50 2.54
C SER A 137 -3.10 13.17 3.02
N LYS A 138 -3.38 13.48 4.28
CA LYS A 138 -4.73 13.33 4.87
C LYS A 138 -5.79 14.21 4.19
N THR A 139 -5.42 15.20 3.37
CA THR A 139 -6.39 15.95 2.56
C THR A 139 -7.14 15.05 1.59
N GLU A 140 -6.46 14.06 1.00
CA GLU A 140 -7.11 13.09 0.10
C GLU A 140 -8.13 12.23 0.84
N TYR A 141 -7.93 11.97 2.14
CA TYR A 141 -8.92 11.22 2.91
C TYR A 141 -10.28 11.93 2.96
N LYS A 142 -10.29 13.26 3.09
CA LYS A 142 -11.53 14.05 3.08
C LYS A 142 -12.24 13.96 1.73
N LYS A 143 -11.48 14.07 0.63
CA LYS A 143 -12.00 13.90 -0.73
C LYS A 143 -12.61 12.51 -0.94
N ILE A 144 -11.98 11.45 -0.42
CA ILE A 144 -12.53 10.09 -0.45
C ILE A 144 -13.84 10.00 0.32
N GLN A 145 -13.94 10.65 1.48
CA GLN A 145 -15.19 10.67 2.27
C GLN A 145 -16.32 11.41 1.53
N GLU A 146 -16.00 12.45 0.76
CA GLU A 146 -16.96 13.16 -0.10
C GLU A 146 -17.41 12.28 -1.28
N LEU A 147 -16.49 11.53 -1.91
CA LEU A 147 -16.76 10.71 -3.09
C LEU A 147 -17.46 9.37 -2.76
N ALA A 148 -16.98 8.65 -1.75
CA ALA A 148 -17.49 7.32 -1.37
C ALA A 148 -18.59 7.39 -0.29
N GLY A 149 -18.68 8.52 0.42
CA GLY A 149 -19.61 8.73 1.52
C GLY A 149 -18.96 8.59 2.90
N ALA A 150 -19.51 9.34 3.86
CA ALA A 150 -19.07 9.26 5.26
C ALA A 150 -19.45 7.89 5.88
N PRO A 151 -18.58 7.32 6.74
CA PRO A 151 -18.82 6.03 7.38
C PRO A 151 -20.10 6.09 8.23
N SER A 152 -20.84 4.98 8.30
CA SER A 152 -22.11 4.95 9.06
C SER A 152 -21.91 4.97 10.58
N VAL A 153 -20.76 4.48 11.04
CA VAL A 153 -20.33 4.51 12.44
C VAL A 153 -18.94 5.15 12.53
N PRO A 154 -18.56 5.74 13.67
CA PRO A 154 -17.20 6.23 13.87
C PRO A 154 -16.17 5.11 13.62
N VAL A 155 -15.19 5.38 12.77
CA VAL A 155 -14.07 4.47 12.46
C VAL A 155 -12.75 5.20 12.74
N ALA A 156 -11.70 4.43 13.02
CA ALA A 156 -10.36 4.99 13.12
C ALA A 156 -9.96 5.64 11.80
N GLU A 157 -9.30 6.80 11.86
CA GLU A 157 -8.67 7.39 10.68
C GLU A 157 -7.47 6.54 10.26
N PRO A 158 -7.19 6.45 8.95
CA PRO A 158 -5.97 5.82 8.46
C PRO A 158 -4.73 6.58 8.97
N ASP A 159 -3.73 5.82 9.42
CA ASP A 159 -2.42 6.34 9.79
C ASP A 159 -1.64 6.78 8.56
N PHE A 160 -1.78 6.04 7.45
CA PHE A 160 -1.08 6.29 6.19
C PHE A 160 -2.03 6.18 5.01
N LEU A 161 -1.79 7.01 4.00
CA LEU A 161 -2.52 6.97 2.73
C LEU A 161 -1.53 6.88 1.57
N PHE A 162 -1.88 6.07 0.57
CA PHE A 162 -1.09 5.91 -0.63
C PHE A 162 -1.97 5.94 -1.86
N GLU A 163 -1.55 6.66 -2.89
CA GLU A 163 -2.20 6.70 -4.19
C GLU A 163 -1.47 5.80 -5.18
N ILE A 164 -2.23 5.16 -6.07
CA ILE A 164 -1.74 4.32 -7.15
C ILE A 164 -1.94 5.03 -8.48
N THR A 165 -0.84 5.45 -9.10
CA THR A 165 -0.83 5.99 -10.45
C THR A 165 -0.44 4.92 -11.46
N TYR A 166 -1.27 4.73 -12.48
CA TYR A 166 -1.04 3.74 -13.52
C TYR A 166 -0.30 4.33 -14.73
N SER A 167 0.34 3.47 -15.49
CA SER A 167 0.99 3.84 -16.75
C SER A 167 0.00 4.46 -17.73
N SER A 168 0.49 5.33 -18.62
CA SER A 168 -0.30 5.95 -19.68
C SER A 168 -1.05 4.91 -20.53
N GLN A 169 -0.44 3.76 -20.80
CA GLN A 169 -1.07 2.67 -21.54
C GLN A 169 -2.30 2.10 -20.81
N MET A 170 -2.20 1.89 -19.50
CA MET A 170 -3.33 1.38 -18.70
C MET A 170 -4.41 2.45 -18.51
N ASN A 171 -4.02 3.70 -18.32
CA ASN A 171 -4.97 4.82 -18.22
C ASN A 171 -5.73 5.05 -19.53
N ALA A 172 -5.07 5.04 -20.69
CA ALA A 172 -5.74 5.21 -21.98
C ALA A 172 -6.83 4.15 -22.21
N LYS A 173 -6.54 2.91 -21.83
CA LYS A 173 -7.49 1.80 -21.89
C LYS A 173 -8.67 1.94 -20.93
N PHE A 174 -8.42 2.48 -19.74
CA PHE A 174 -9.49 2.78 -18.77
C PHE A 174 -10.40 3.88 -19.29
N GLU A 175 -9.84 4.97 -19.82
CA GLU A 175 -10.61 6.08 -20.40
C GLU A 175 -11.43 5.68 -21.62
N GLU A 176 -10.85 4.85 -22.51
CA GLU A 176 -11.57 4.24 -23.64
C GLU A 176 -12.84 3.50 -23.17
N THR A 177 -12.73 2.80 -22.04
CA THR A 177 -13.84 2.02 -21.49
C THR A 177 -14.86 2.87 -20.76
N LYS A 178 -14.38 3.85 -19.99
CA LYS A 178 -15.22 4.84 -19.31
C LYS A 178 -16.16 5.46 -20.34
N ALA A 179 -15.65 5.81 -21.53
CA ALA A 179 -16.44 6.28 -22.67
C ALA A 179 -17.43 7.39 -22.28
N GLY A 180 -16.98 8.34 -21.45
CA GLY A 180 -17.77 9.47 -20.96
C GLY A 180 -18.74 9.15 -19.82
N ARG A 181 -18.77 7.92 -19.29
CA ARG A 181 -19.59 7.56 -18.12
C ARG A 181 -19.00 8.13 -16.83
N ASP A 182 -19.87 8.28 -15.84
CA ASP A 182 -19.49 8.69 -14.49
C ASP A 182 -18.71 7.61 -13.75
N LEU A 183 -18.07 8.03 -12.65
CA LEU A 183 -17.30 7.18 -11.78
C LEU A 183 -17.95 7.09 -10.41
N LEU A 184 -17.88 5.89 -9.83
CA LEU A 184 -18.29 5.58 -8.47
C LEU A 184 -17.05 5.20 -7.67
N TYR A 185 -17.05 5.58 -6.39
CA TYR A 185 -15.99 5.25 -5.45
C TYR A 185 -16.53 4.32 -4.37
N ALA A 186 -15.83 3.22 -4.12
CA ALA A 186 -16.21 2.27 -3.08
C ALA A 186 -15.01 1.61 -2.42
N PHE A 187 -15.21 1.09 -1.22
CA PHE A 187 -14.19 0.42 -0.44
C PHE A 187 -14.20 -1.09 -0.68
N HIS A 188 -12.99 -1.67 -0.72
CA HIS A 188 -12.76 -3.12 -0.68
C HIS A 188 -11.87 -3.46 0.51
N GLY A 189 -12.40 -4.27 1.43
CA GLY A 189 -11.62 -4.82 2.52
C GLY A 189 -11.03 -6.18 2.17
N SER A 190 -9.77 -6.39 2.54
CA SER A 190 -9.10 -7.68 2.33
C SER A 190 -8.08 -7.95 3.44
N ARG A 191 -7.67 -9.21 3.57
CA ARG A 191 -6.55 -9.57 4.43
C ARG A 191 -5.25 -9.02 3.86
N LEU A 192 -4.34 -8.58 4.72
CA LEU A 192 -3.09 -7.89 4.32
C LEU A 192 -2.28 -8.67 3.28
N GLU A 193 -2.18 -9.99 3.43
CA GLU A 193 -1.38 -10.85 2.54
C GLU A 193 -1.89 -10.87 1.09
N ASN A 194 -3.11 -10.43 0.84
CA ASN A 194 -3.68 -10.38 -0.51
C ASN A 194 -3.24 -9.12 -1.27
N PHE A 195 -2.80 -8.06 -0.58
CA PHE A 195 -2.58 -6.74 -1.21
C PHE A 195 -1.41 -6.69 -2.19
N HIS A 196 -0.41 -7.57 -2.04
CA HIS A 196 0.62 -7.76 -3.08
C HIS A 196 -0.03 -8.12 -4.42
N SER A 197 -0.86 -9.18 -4.43
CA SER A 197 -1.56 -9.59 -5.66
C SER A 197 -2.63 -8.60 -6.09
N ILE A 198 -3.38 -7.99 -5.16
CA ILE A 198 -4.41 -7.01 -5.51
C ILE A 198 -3.78 -5.83 -6.25
N VAL A 199 -2.66 -5.27 -5.77
CA VAL A 199 -2.01 -4.13 -6.42
C VAL A 199 -1.53 -4.49 -7.83
N HIS A 200 -0.88 -5.64 -8.00
CA HIS A 200 -0.25 -6.01 -9.27
C HIS A 200 -1.19 -6.64 -10.29
N ASN A 201 -2.18 -7.41 -9.84
CA ASN A 201 -3.07 -8.21 -10.69
C ASN A 201 -4.53 -7.73 -10.65
N GLY A 202 -4.85 -6.75 -9.81
CA GLY A 202 -6.21 -6.29 -9.58
C GLY A 202 -7.03 -7.20 -8.67
N LEU A 203 -8.28 -6.80 -8.43
CA LEU A 203 -9.25 -7.57 -7.65
C LEU A 203 -9.76 -8.77 -8.49
N GLN A 204 -9.28 -9.97 -8.18
CA GLN A 204 -9.63 -11.18 -8.92
C GLN A 204 -11.00 -11.74 -8.49
N CYS A 205 -12.00 -11.63 -9.36
CA CYS A 205 -13.39 -12.04 -9.08
C CYS A 205 -13.53 -13.53 -8.73
N HIS A 206 -12.76 -14.41 -9.36
CA HIS A 206 -12.87 -15.86 -9.21
C HIS A 206 -12.28 -16.42 -7.91
N LEU A 207 -11.57 -15.59 -7.13
CA LEU A 207 -11.08 -15.99 -5.81
C LEU A 207 -12.15 -15.84 -4.71
N ASN A 208 -13.30 -15.22 -5.02
CA ASN A 208 -14.41 -14.99 -4.08
C ASN A 208 -15.52 -16.06 -4.22
N ARG A 209 -15.16 -17.34 -4.23
CA ARG A 209 -16.07 -18.47 -4.55
C ARG A 209 -17.17 -18.74 -3.51
N THR A 210 -17.04 -18.24 -2.29
CA THR A 210 -18.04 -18.42 -1.22
C THR A 210 -18.45 -17.08 -0.65
N SER A 211 -19.54 -16.52 -1.16
CA SER A 211 -20.10 -15.29 -0.64
C SER A 211 -21.62 -15.36 -0.59
N LEU A 212 -22.22 -14.53 0.27
CA LEU A 212 -23.67 -14.38 0.44
C LEU A 212 -24.41 -14.06 -0.87
N PHE A 213 -23.72 -13.54 -1.88
CA PHE A 213 -24.33 -13.05 -3.11
C PHE A 213 -23.70 -13.63 -4.39
N GLY A 214 -23.08 -14.81 -4.33
CA GLY A 214 -22.49 -15.50 -5.50
C GLY A 214 -21.06 -15.09 -5.81
N GLU A 215 -20.60 -15.35 -7.04
CA GLU A 215 -19.25 -15.01 -7.47
C GLU A 215 -19.16 -13.55 -7.92
N GLY A 216 -18.12 -12.85 -7.46
CA GLY A 216 -17.91 -11.44 -7.80
C GLY A 216 -16.95 -10.71 -6.86
N THR A 217 -16.61 -9.47 -7.21
CA THR A 217 -15.88 -8.55 -6.34
C THR A 217 -16.88 -7.75 -5.49
N TYR A 218 -16.70 -7.82 -4.17
CA TYR A 218 -17.55 -7.14 -3.19
C TYR A 218 -16.96 -5.80 -2.81
N LEU A 219 -17.75 -4.75 -3.01
CA LEU A 219 -17.42 -3.39 -2.67
C LEU A 219 -18.53 -2.78 -1.80
N THR A 220 -18.20 -1.77 -1.02
CA THR A 220 -19.15 -1.07 -0.15
C THR A 220 -18.89 0.42 -0.16
N SER A 221 -19.93 1.24 -0.16
CA SER A 221 -19.80 2.68 0.05
C SER A 221 -19.53 3.05 1.52
N ASP A 222 -19.53 2.07 2.43
CA ASP A 222 -19.31 2.27 3.87
C ASP A 222 -17.98 1.68 4.31
N LEU A 223 -17.04 2.54 4.69
CA LEU A 223 -15.73 2.16 5.20
C LEU A 223 -15.81 1.26 6.44
N SER A 224 -16.80 1.47 7.31
CA SER A 224 -16.95 0.66 8.52
C SER A 224 -17.22 -0.81 8.20
N LEU A 225 -17.96 -1.08 7.13
CA LEU A 225 -18.21 -2.43 6.63
C LEU A 225 -16.96 -3.02 5.97
N ALA A 226 -16.19 -2.24 5.19
CA ALA A 226 -14.95 -2.72 4.57
C ALA A 226 -13.88 -3.10 5.63
N LEU A 227 -13.83 -2.37 6.75
CA LEU A 227 -12.91 -2.66 7.84
C LEU A 227 -13.16 -4.03 8.49
N LEU A 228 -14.41 -4.52 8.51
CA LEU A 228 -14.72 -5.88 9.00
C LEU A 228 -14.03 -6.98 8.17
N TYR A 229 -13.73 -6.71 6.90
CA TYR A 229 -13.01 -7.61 5.99
C TYR A 229 -11.50 -7.32 5.93
N SER A 230 -11.03 -6.34 6.70
CA SER A 230 -9.63 -5.89 6.71
C SER A 230 -8.99 -6.09 8.09
N PRO A 231 -8.88 -7.34 8.58
CA PRO A 231 -8.24 -7.58 9.87
C PRO A 231 -6.77 -7.19 9.82
N HIS A 232 -6.22 -6.85 10.97
CA HIS A 232 -4.78 -6.65 11.12
C HIS A 232 -4.02 -7.95 10.78
N GLY A 233 -3.04 -7.84 9.89
CA GLY A 233 -2.16 -8.92 9.46
C GLY A 233 -0.69 -8.59 9.72
N LEU A 234 0.16 -9.61 9.69
CA LEU A 234 1.61 -9.44 9.76
C LEU A 234 2.12 -8.89 8.43
N GLY A 235 2.76 -7.73 8.48
CA GLY A 235 3.48 -7.12 7.37
C GLY A 235 4.96 -7.51 7.41
N TRP A 236 5.82 -6.51 7.32
CA TRP A 236 7.26 -6.69 7.44
C TRP A 236 7.76 -6.27 8.82
N GLN A 237 8.57 -7.12 9.47
CA GLN A 237 9.02 -6.90 10.85
C GLN A 237 9.83 -5.61 11.04
N ARG A 238 10.55 -5.17 10.01
CA ARG A 238 11.39 -3.96 10.03
C ARG A 238 10.72 -2.77 9.33
N SER A 239 9.40 -2.85 9.09
CA SER A 239 8.61 -1.77 8.47
C SER A 239 8.59 -0.52 9.34
N LEU A 240 8.75 0.63 8.69
CA LEU A 240 8.58 1.96 9.30
C LEU A 240 7.15 2.24 9.76
N MET A 241 6.16 1.55 9.18
CA MET A 241 4.74 1.66 9.54
C MET A 241 4.35 0.71 10.68
N GLY A 242 5.30 -0.12 11.14
CA GLY A 242 5.09 -1.15 12.14
C GLY A 242 4.79 -2.53 11.53
N PRO A 243 5.01 -3.60 12.30
CA PRO A 243 4.96 -4.98 11.78
C PRO A 243 3.54 -5.53 11.58
N VAL A 244 2.51 -4.82 12.06
CA VAL A 244 1.12 -5.27 12.04
C VAL A 244 0.24 -4.18 11.45
N LEU A 245 -0.35 -4.47 10.28
CA LEU A 245 -1.07 -3.49 9.46
C LEU A 245 -2.44 -4.04 9.07
N SER A 246 -3.41 -3.15 8.94
CA SER A 246 -4.68 -3.36 8.23
C SER A 246 -4.69 -2.45 7.00
N CYS A 247 -5.27 -2.92 5.90
CA CYS A 247 -5.37 -2.14 4.67
C CYS A 247 -6.77 -2.27 4.04
N VAL A 248 -7.31 -1.13 3.59
CA VAL A 248 -8.54 -1.04 2.79
C VAL A 248 -8.20 -0.39 1.46
N ALA A 249 -8.66 -0.97 0.36
CA ALA A 249 -8.57 -0.35 -0.95
C ALA A 249 -9.77 0.55 -1.23
N VAL A 250 -9.53 1.73 -1.80
CA VAL A 250 -10.52 2.60 -2.41
C VAL A 250 -10.48 2.37 -3.91
N CYS A 251 -11.62 1.99 -4.47
CA CYS A 251 -11.76 1.55 -5.85
C CYS A 251 -12.53 2.60 -6.67
N GLU A 252 -11.98 2.96 -7.81
CA GLU A 252 -12.59 3.77 -8.87
C GLU A 252 -13.32 2.83 -9.86
N ILE A 253 -14.63 3.02 -10.00
CA ILE A 253 -15.51 2.10 -10.73
C ILE A 253 -16.27 2.88 -11.78
N ILE A 254 -16.34 2.37 -13.01
CA ILE A 254 -17.19 2.96 -14.05
C ILE A 254 -18.66 2.66 -13.75
N ASP A 255 -19.51 3.69 -13.72
CA ASP A 255 -20.96 3.52 -13.55
C ASP A 255 -21.55 2.85 -14.81
N HIS A 256 -21.68 1.52 -14.76
CA HIS A 256 -22.11 0.68 -15.87
C HIS A 256 -23.31 -0.18 -15.43
N PRO A 257 -24.29 -0.48 -16.32
CA PRO A 257 -25.46 -1.31 -15.99
C PRO A 257 -25.16 -2.70 -15.41
N ASP A 258 -23.95 -3.21 -15.63
CA ASP A 258 -23.49 -4.51 -15.09
C ASP A 258 -23.10 -4.43 -13.59
N VAL A 259 -22.94 -3.22 -13.04
CA VAL A 259 -22.71 -3.00 -11.62
C VAL A 259 -24.03 -3.14 -10.88
N LYS A 260 -24.21 -4.25 -10.16
CA LYS A 260 -25.42 -4.50 -9.38
C LYS A 260 -25.30 -3.86 -8.00
N CYS A 261 -25.94 -2.72 -7.82
CA CYS A 261 -26.10 -2.07 -6.52
C CYS A 261 -27.25 -2.73 -5.74
N GLN A 262 -26.94 -3.42 -4.64
CA GLN A 262 -27.95 -3.80 -3.66
C GLN A 262 -27.97 -2.78 -2.53
N VAL A 263 -28.93 -1.86 -2.61
CA VAL A 263 -29.22 -0.91 -1.54
C VAL A 263 -30.01 -1.65 -0.47
N GLN A 264 -29.54 -1.68 0.77
CA GLN A 264 -30.44 -2.06 1.88
C GLN A 264 -31.47 -0.94 2.03
N LYS A 265 -32.69 -1.16 1.52
CA LYS A 265 -33.80 -0.22 1.69
C LYS A 265 -34.12 -0.07 3.19
N LYS A 266 -33.81 1.09 3.77
CA LYS A 266 -34.68 1.70 4.78
C LYS A 266 -35.35 2.92 4.11
N GLY A 267 -36.66 3.05 4.32
CA GLY A 267 -37.62 3.84 3.53
C GLY A 267 -37.16 5.21 2.99
N GLU A 268 -37.52 5.46 1.73
CA GLU A 268 -37.38 6.71 0.93
C GLU A 268 -38.07 7.94 1.57
N PRO A 269 -37.73 9.23 1.24
CA PRO A 269 -37.53 9.77 -0.12
C PRO A 269 -36.39 10.79 -0.38
N PHE A 270 -36.00 10.86 -1.67
CA PHE A 270 -35.34 11.94 -2.43
C PHE A 270 -34.21 12.77 -1.77
N GLY A 271 -32.97 12.42 -2.10
CA GLY A 271 -31.77 13.26 -1.90
C GLY A 271 -30.58 12.55 -1.25
N GLU A 272 -30.75 11.31 -0.77
CA GLU A 272 -29.75 10.66 0.08
C GLU A 272 -28.83 9.69 -0.69
N ILE A 273 -27.53 9.81 -0.39
CA ILE A 273 -26.46 8.90 -0.83
C ILE A 273 -26.88 7.47 -0.45
N LYS A 274 -27.15 6.63 -1.48
CA LYS A 274 -27.57 5.23 -1.32
C LYS A 274 -26.45 4.43 -0.65
N ARG A 275 -26.50 4.26 0.67
CA ARG A 275 -25.62 3.34 1.40
C ARG A 275 -25.98 1.91 1.02
N GLY A 276 -25.05 1.19 0.39
CA GLY A 276 -25.31 -0.15 -0.14
C GLY A 276 -24.05 -0.96 -0.39
N ILE A 277 -24.24 -2.27 -0.51
CA ILE A 277 -23.19 -3.18 -0.99
C ILE A 277 -23.28 -3.19 -2.51
N LEU A 278 -22.18 -2.82 -3.16
CA LEU A 278 -22.02 -2.99 -4.59
C LEU A 278 -21.46 -4.38 -4.85
N VAL A 279 -22.21 -5.20 -5.58
CA VAL A 279 -21.77 -6.53 -6.01
C VAL A 279 -21.43 -6.47 -7.48
N ILE A 280 -20.15 -6.64 -7.78
CA ILE A 280 -19.63 -6.70 -9.15
C ILE A 280 -19.51 -8.19 -9.52
N ARG A 281 -20.53 -8.78 -10.14
CA ARG A 281 -20.57 -10.21 -10.50
C ARG A 281 -19.92 -10.49 -11.86
N GLU A 282 -19.24 -11.63 -11.96
CA GLU A 282 -18.71 -12.25 -13.20
C GLU A 282 -18.21 -11.26 -14.25
N ILE A 283 -16.94 -10.88 -14.14
CA ILE A 283 -16.34 -9.97 -15.09
C ILE A 283 -14.96 -10.46 -15.55
N GLU A 284 -14.78 -11.77 -15.79
CA GLU A 284 -13.52 -12.24 -16.41
C GLU A 284 -13.39 -11.81 -17.88
N HIS A 285 -14.52 -11.75 -18.61
CA HIS A 285 -14.54 -11.24 -19.99
C HIS A 285 -14.67 -9.71 -20.03
N ILE A 286 -15.48 -9.09 -19.18
CA ILE A 286 -15.65 -7.63 -19.18
C ILE A 286 -14.51 -6.89 -18.41
N MET A 287 -13.75 -7.47 -17.45
CA MET A 287 -12.62 -6.77 -16.81
C MET A 287 -11.38 -6.88 -17.69
N ASN A 288 -11.18 -8.03 -18.36
CA ASN A 288 -10.11 -8.15 -19.35
C ASN A 288 -10.38 -7.34 -20.63
N ILE A 289 -11.65 -7.19 -21.04
CA ILE A 289 -12.00 -6.44 -22.27
C ILE A 289 -12.25 -4.96 -21.99
N LYS A 290 -12.79 -4.58 -20.81
CA LYS A 290 -13.22 -3.22 -20.47
C LYS A 290 -12.47 -2.62 -19.26
N ILE A 291 -12.32 -3.27 -18.10
CA ILE A 291 -11.59 -2.67 -16.94
C ILE A 291 -10.08 -2.96 -16.98
N ARG A 292 -9.39 -2.65 -18.09
CA ARG A 292 -7.96 -3.00 -18.32
C ARG A 292 -6.94 -2.38 -17.33
N ARG A 293 -7.40 -1.75 -16.24
CA ARG A 293 -6.64 -1.18 -15.13
C ARG A 293 -7.24 -1.65 -13.80
N ASN A 294 -6.40 -2.04 -12.85
CA ASN A 294 -6.85 -2.32 -11.48
C ASN A 294 -7.64 -1.11 -10.92
N PRO A 295 -8.86 -1.32 -10.37
CA PRO A 295 -9.70 -0.21 -9.91
C PRO A 295 -9.15 0.46 -8.65
N VAL A 296 -8.19 -0.15 -7.94
CA VAL A 296 -7.63 0.44 -6.71
C VAL A 296 -6.88 1.72 -7.05
N GLU A 297 -7.34 2.83 -6.48
CA GLU A 297 -6.75 4.16 -6.64
C GLU A 297 -6.04 4.58 -5.36
N ILE A 298 -6.63 4.33 -4.19
CA ILE A 298 -6.06 4.72 -2.90
C ILE A 298 -6.03 3.53 -1.94
N LEU A 299 -4.97 3.44 -1.14
CA LEU A 299 -4.81 2.49 -0.06
C LEU A 299 -4.87 3.23 1.27
N LEU A 300 -5.81 2.82 2.13
CA LEU A 300 -5.95 3.32 3.49
C LEU A 300 -5.29 2.31 4.42
N LEU A 301 -4.25 2.73 5.14
CA LEU A 301 -3.52 1.87 6.06
C LEU A 301 -3.75 2.28 7.51
N ILE A 302 -4.03 1.29 8.35
CA ILE A 302 -4.16 1.44 9.80
C ILE A 302 -3.09 0.56 10.44
N LYS A 303 -2.23 1.16 11.25
CA LYS A 303 -1.24 0.41 12.03
C LYS A 303 -1.88 -0.09 13.32
N LYS A 304 -1.47 -1.26 13.78
CA LYS A 304 -1.84 -1.69 15.13
C LYS A 304 -1.06 -0.83 16.12
N GLU A 305 -1.78 -0.04 16.92
CA GLU A 305 -1.17 0.67 18.05
C GLU A 305 -0.48 -0.33 18.98
N ASP A 306 0.79 -0.04 19.32
CA ASP A 306 1.55 -0.82 20.27
C ASP A 306 0.92 -0.66 21.67
N GLU A 307 0.78 -1.74 22.44
CA GLU A 307 0.18 -1.65 23.78
C GLU A 307 0.99 -0.71 24.71
N LYS A 308 2.30 -0.58 24.43
CA LYS A 308 3.18 0.37 25.12
C LYS A 308 2.81 1.82 24.82
N ASP A 309 2.52 2.15 23.56
CA ASP A 309 2.11 3.50 23.16
C ASP A 309 0.75 3.85 23.78
N LYS A 310 -0.19 2.89 23.86
CA LYS A 310 -1.45 3.07 24.58
C LYS A 310 -1.24 3.39 26.05
N ARG A 311 -0.32 2.70 26.72
CA ARG A 311 0.01 2.99 28.14
C ARG A 311 0.63 4.37 28.29
N GLN A 312 1.55 4.77 27.41
CA GLN A 312 2.15 6.11 27.46
C GLN A 312 1.13 7.20 27.19
N PHE A 313 0.27 7.03 26.18
CA PHE A 313 -0.79 7.98 25.85
C PHE A 313 -1.80 8.11 27.00
N PHE A 314 -2.22 6.99 27.59
CA PHE A 314 -3.07 6.97 28.78
C PHE A 314 -2.39 7.70 29.96
N LEU A 315 -1.09 7.48 30.16
CA LEU A 315 -0.32 8.16 31.20
C LEU A 315 -0.29 9.67 30.96
N ILE A 316 -0.06 10.12 29.73
CA ILE A 316 -0.03 11.54 29.35
C ILE A 316 -1.41 12.19 29.55
N ASP A 317 -2.48 11.56 29.08
CA ASP A 317 -3.84 12.09 29.21
C ASP A 317 -4.28 12.19 30.69
N MET A 318 -3.91 11.20 31.48
CA MET A 318 -4.13 11.20 32.92
C MET A 318 -3.34 12.33 33.62
N LEU A 319 -2.07 12.54 33.26
CA LEU A 319 -1.26 13.65 33.78
C LEU A 319 -1.84 15.03 33.38
N LEU A 320 -2.27 15.18 32.13
CA LEU A 320 -2.91 16.41 31.65
C LEU A 320 -4.24 16.69 32.36
N THR A 321 -5.03 15.64 32.62
CA THR A 321 -6.28 15.74 33.36
C THR A 321 -6.04 16.13 34.82
N ALA A 322 -5.06 15.52 35.49
CA ALA A 322 -4.65 15.90 36.85
C ALA A 322 -4.17 17.37 36.91
N ALA A 323 -3.36 17.80 35.94
CA ALA A 323 -2.90 19.19 35.85
C ALA A 323 -4.06 20.18 35.67
N ARG A 324 -5.04 19.88 34.81
CA ARG A 324 -6.25 20.70 34.63
C ARG A 324 -7.07 20.83 35.91
N LEU A 325 -7.24 19.74 36.66
CA LEU A 325 -7.96 19.75 37.95
C LEU A 325 -7.22 20.57 39.01
N LEU A 326 -5.89 20.49 39.08
CA LEU A 326 -5.09 21.29 39.99
C LEU A 326 -5.14 22.77 39.63
N ILE A 327 -5.02 23.12 38.34
CA ILE A 327 -5.23 24.50 37.88
C ILE A 327 -6.61 24.98 38.31
N ALA A 328 -7.68 24.24 38.03
CA ALA A 328 -9.03 24.62 38.44
C ALA A 328 -9.18 24.79 39.97
N LYS A 329 -8.52 23.94 40.77
CA LYS A 329 -8.54 23.99 42.24
C LYS A 329 -7.79 25.19 42.81
N TYR A 330 -6.63 25.51 42.26
CA TYR A 330 -5.71 26.53 42.80
C TYR A 330 -5.75 27.87 42.07
N TRP A 331 -6.46 27.99 40.94
CA TRP A 331 -6.69 29.25 40.21
C TRP A 331 -7.63 30.21 40.94
N LYS A 332 -8.27 29.78 42.05
CA LYS A 332 -8.97 30.67 42.98
C LYS A 332 -8.01 31.42 43.92
N GLY A 333 -7.00 32.08 43.35
CA GLY A 333 -6.40 33.29 43.93
C GLY A 333 -5.12 33.18 44.75
N GLU A 334 -4.61 32.00 45.11
CA GLU A 334 -3.36 31.92 45.90
C GLU A 334 -2.50 30.70 45.49
N MET A 335 -1.44 30.93 44.71
CA MET A 335 -0.42 29.90 44.47
C MET A 335 0.83 30.14 45.32
N LYS A 336 1.01 29.33 46.36
CA LYS A 336 2.29 29.08 47.05
C LYS A 336 2.60 27.58 47.10
N MET A 337 2.49 26.87 45.98
CA MET A 337 2.85 25.45 45.92
C MET A 337 4.18 25.27 45.17
N GLN A 338 5.15 24.61 45.82
CA GLN A 338 6.45 24.32 45.21
C GLN A 338 6.31 23.23 44.12
N ILE A 339 7.15 23.29 43.09
CA ILE A 339 7.14 22.36 41.93
C ILE A 339 7.19 20.89 42.37
N ASN A 340 7.94 20.57 43.43
CA ASN A 340 8.05 19.20 43.94
C ASN A 340 6.74 18.68 44.59
N GLU A 341 5.97 19.56 45.23
CA GLU A 341 4.65 19.22 45.78
C GLU A 341 3.61 19.07 44.66
N TRP A 342 3.74 19.88 43.60
CA TRP A 342 2.99 19.74 42.36
C TRP A 342 3.19 18.37 41.73
N TYR A 343 4.44 17.92 41.60
CA TYR A 343 4.76 16.61 41.04
C TYR A 343 4.17 15.46 41.86
N LYS A 344 4.30 15.51 43.20
CA LYS A 344 3.73 14.50 44.10
C LYS A 344 2.21 14.42 44.00
N GLU A 345 1.53 15.56 43.91
CA GLU A 345 0.07 15.61 43.82
C GLU A 345 -0.44 15.05 42.49
N VAL A 346 0.19 15.44 41.38
CA VAL A 346 -0.11 14.92 40.04
C VAL A 346 0.08 13.40 40.00
N TRP A 347 1.17 12.87 40.56
CA TRP A 347 1.43 11.43 40.62
C TRP A 347 0.45 10.68 41.53
N ARG A 348 0.04 11.27 42.64
CA ARG A 348 -0.97 10.67 43.54
C ARG A 348 -2.34 10.58 42.87
N MET A 349 -2.73 11.62 42.12
CA MET A 349 -3.97 11.61 41.35
C MET A 349 -3.94 10.58 40.22
N ALA A 350 -2.81 10.49 39.52
CA ALA A 350 -2.55 9.51 38.47
C ALA A 350 -2.64 8.05 38.95
N LEU A 351 -2.00 7.70 40.07
CA LEU A 351 -1.97 6.31 40.55
C LEU A 351 -3.31 5.79 41.09
N ASN A 352 -4.26 6.67 41.41
CA ASN A 352 -5.55 6.31 42.00
C ASN A 352 -6.65 5.98 40.97
N ASP A 353 -6.37 6.01 39.67
CA ASP A 353 -7.39 5.93 38.61
C ASP A 353 -7.93 4.51 38.30
N LYS A 354 -8.21 3.75 39.36
CA LYS A 354 -9.42 2.89 39.42
C LYS A 354 -10.67 3.71 39.79
N LEU A 355 -10.58 5.04 39.83
CA LEU A 355 -11.57 5.98 40.39
C LEU A 355 -12.29 6.82 39.32
N THR A 356 -12.86 6.18 38.30
CA THR A 356 -13.97 6.81 37.57
C THR A 356 -15.35 6.50 38.17
N SER A 357 -15.49 5.65 39.19
CA SER A 357 -16.82 5.19 39.60
C SER A 357 -17.67 6.14 40.47
N ASN A 358 -17.16 7.30 40.94
CA ASN A 358 -17.85 8.09 42.00
C ASN A 358 -18.19 9.57 41.72
N LEU A 359 -17.96 10.14 40.52
CA LEU A 359 -18.37 11.56 40.26
C LEU A 359 -19.40 11.74 39.14
N LYS A 360 -19.80 10.67 38.46
CA LYS A 360 -21.12 10.61 37.81
C LYS A 360 -22.01 9.71 38.67
N VAL A 361 -22.64 10.29 39.70
CA VAL A 361 -23.96 9.95 40.31
C VAL A 361 -24.02 10.62 41.69
N LYS A 362 -24.99 11.55 41.85
CA LYS A 362 -25.55 12.08 43.12
C LYS A 362 -24.59 12.94 43.98
N LYS A 363 -24.86 14.23 44.23
CA LYS A 363 -26.14 14.93 44.46
C LYS A 363 -25.99 16.34 43.87
N GLY A 364 -26.80 16.76 42.90
CA GLY A 364 -28.21 17.06 43.14
C GLY A 364 -28.33 18.46 43.75
N LEU A 365 -27.93 19.49 42.98
CA LEU A 365 -28.31 20.89 43.08
C LEU A 365 -28.07 21.52 41.70
#